data_AF-A0A259DBN9-F1
#
_entry.id   AF-A0A259DBN9-F1
#
_cell.length_a   1.000
_cell.length_b   1.000
_cell.length_c   1.000
_cell.angle_alpha   90.00
_cell.angle_beta   90.00
_cell.angle_gamma   90.00
#
_symmetry.space_group_name_H-M   'P 1'
#
loop_
_entity.id
_entity.type
_entity.pdbx_description
1 polymer ?
#
loop_
_entity_poly.entity_id
_entity_poly.type
_entity_poly.pdbx_seq_one_letter_code
_entity_poly.pdbx_strand_id
1 'polypeptide(L)'
;MSSNYLMVGAGLSGAVIGRHLAELGHKVTIVDARPHVAGNCHCARDPDTGVMVHIYGPHIFHTDDAEVWDYVNHYQTFLPYKNRVKTI
;
A
#
# COMPACT_ATOMS: atom_id res chain seq x y z
N MET A 1 -11.17 11.66 23.33
CA MET A 1 -10.29 10.81 24.16
C MET A 1 -9.36 10.03 23.24
N SER A 2 -8.06 9.95 23.54
CA SER A 2 -7.13 9.15 22.74
C SER A 2 -7.22 7.67 23.15
N SER A 3 -7.23 6.77 22.17
CA SER A 3 -7.37 5.32 22.34
C SER A 3 -6.15 4.65 21.73
N ASN A 4 -5.83 3.45 22.21
CA ASN A 4 -4.76 2.62 21.66
C ASN A 4 -5.36 1.54 20.75
N TYR A 5 -4.89 1.48 19.51
CA TYR A 5 -5.30 0.48 18.53
C TYR A 5 -4.13 -0.42 18.17
N LEU A 6 -4.37 -1.73 18.16
CA LEU A 6 -3.46 -2.72 17.59
C LEU A 6 -4.05 -3.23 16.28
N MET A 7 -3.25 -3.16 15.22
CA MET A 7 -3.60 -3.67 13.90
C MET A 7 -2.66 -4.80 13.52
N VAL A 8 -3.21 -5.91 13.06
CA VAL A 8 -2.45 -7.07 12.60
C VAL A 8 -2.55 -7.13 11.08
N GLY A 9 -1.40 -7.00 10.42
CA GLY A 9 -1.24 -6.84 8.98
C GLY A 9 -0.93 -5.39 8.60
N ALA A 10 0.22 -5.18 7.97
CA ALA A 10 0.70 -3.89 7.44
C ALA A 10 0.48 -3.76 5.93
N GLY A 11 -0.54 -4.44 5.38
CA GLY A 11 -1.04 -4.22 4.03
C GLY A 11 -1.84 -2.92 3.89
N LEU A 12 -2.43 -2.68 2.70
CA LEU A 12 -3.18 -1.44 2.43
C LEU A 12 -4.29 -1.17 3.46
N SER A 13 -5.10 -2.16 3.82
CA SER A 13 -6.16 -1.98 4.82
C SER A 13 -5.62 -1.54 6.18
N GLY A 14 -4.54 -2.19 6.64
CA GLY A 14 -3.87 -1.86 7.91
C GLY A 14 -3.29 -0.44 7.88
N ALA A 15 -2.58 -0.11 6.81
CA ALA A 15 -1.96 1.19 6.63
C ALA A 15 -2.98 2.34 6.54
N VAL A 16 -4.05 2.16 5.76
CA VAL A 16 -5.09 3.19 5.55
C VAL A 16 -5.88 3.42 6.83
N ILE A 17 -6.46 2.38 7.43
CA ILE A 17 -7.25 2.54 8.67
C ILE A 17 -6.37 3.09 9.79
N GLY A 18 -5.14 2.57 9.91
CA GLY A 18 -4.19 3.02 10.93
C GLY A 18 -3.81 4.48 10.77
N ARG A 19 -3.62 4.96 9.53
CA ARG A 19 -3.39 6.37 9.24
C ARG A 19 -4.58 7.24 9.68
N HIS A 20 -5.80 6.89 9.27
CA HIS A 20 -6.99 7.68 9.66
C HIS A 20 -7.17 7.76 11.18
N LEU A 21 -6.97 6.65 11.89
CA LEU A 21 -7.03 6.66 13.36
C LEU A 21 -5.91 7.51 13.98
N ALA A 22 -4.69 7.44 13.44
CA ALA A 22 -3.58 8.26 13.91
C ALA A 22 -3.81 9.76 13.66
N GLU A 23 -4.36 10.13 12.49
CA GLU A 23 -4.72 11.51 12.14
C GLU A 23 -5.85 12.07 13.03
N LEU A 24 -6.72 11.21 13.56
CA LEU A 24 -7.71 11.56 14.60
C LEU A 24 -7.12 11.68 16.03
N GLY A 25 -5.80 11.52 16.18
CA GLY A 25 -5.09 11.67 17.46
C GLY A 25 -5.07 10.40 18.32
N HIS A 26 -5.38 9.24 17.75
CA HIS A 26 -5.23 7.95 18.43
C HIS A 26 -3.81 7.40 18.31
N LYS A 27 -3.41 6.56 19.25
CA LYS A 27 -2.13 5.84 19.17
C LYS A 27 -2.36 4.51 18.48
N VAL A 28 -1.69 4.28 17.35
CA VAL A 28 -1.85 3.07 16.54
C VAL A 28 -0.53 2.31 16.51
N THR A 29 -0.59 1.01 16.78
CA THR A 29 0.52 0.08 16.56
C THR A 29 0.10 -0.91 15.48
N ILE A 30 0.87 -0.97 14.40
CA ILE A 30 0.66 -1.91 13.30
C ILE A 30 1.77 -2.94 13.36
N VAL A 31 1.41 -4.22 13.39
CA VAL A 31 2.35 -5.34 13.36
C VAL A 31 2.07 -6.19 12.12
N ASP A 32 3.10 -6.79 11.55
CA ASP A 32 2.97 -7.77 10.47
C ASP A 32 3.84 -8.99 10.81
N ALA A 33 3.42 -10.17 10.37
CA ALA A 33 4.22 -11.38 10.50
C ALA A 33 5.38 -11.40 9.49
N ARG A 34 5.27 -10.62 8.41
CA ARG A 34 6.30 -10.47 7.38
C ARG A 34 7.38 -9.49 7.84
N PRO A 35 8.62 -9.62 7.35
CA PRO A 35 9.72 -8.71 7.69
C PRO A 35 9.64 -7.34 6.98
N HIS A 36 8.52 -7.02 6.34
CA HIS A 36 8.32 -5.80 5.56
C HIS A 36 6.85 -5.35 5.64
N VAL A 37 6.61 -4.10 5.26
CA VAL A 37 5.27 -3.51 5.14
C VAL A 37 4.66 -3.74 3.76
N ALA A 38 3.44 -3.23 3.54
CA ALA A 38 2.67 -3.23 2.29
C ALA A 38 2.03 -4.56 1.87
N GLY A 39 2.12 -5.61 2.69
CA GLY A 39 1.50 -6.91 2.39
C GLY A 39 1.96 -7.44 1.03
N ASN A 40 1.02 -7.81 0.14
CA ASN A 40 1.36 -8.30 -1.21
C ASN A 40 1.84 -7.18 -2.15
N CYS A 41 1.54 -5.92 -1.86
CA CYS A 41 2.03 -4.78 -2.64
C CYS A 41 3.49 -4.42 -2.33
N HIS A 42 4.21 -5.25 -1.56
CA HIS A 42 5.61 -5.03 -1.25
C HIS A 42 6.48 -5.15 -2.51
N CYS A 43 7.33 -4.14 -2.68
CA CYS A 43 8.36 -4.11 -3.70
C CYS A 43 9.74 -4.05 -3.06
N ALA A 44 10.71 -4.67 -3.71
CA ALA A 44 12.13 -4.55 -3.35
C ALA A 44 12.95 -4.24 -4.61
N ARG A 45 14.17 -3.74 -4.43
CA ARG A 45 15.12 -3.67 -5.54
C ARG A 45 15.83 -5.00 -5.67
N ASP A 46 15.86 -5.52 -6.88
CA ASP A 46 16.72 -6.64 -7.25
C ASP A 46 18.20 -6.23 -7.04
N PRO A 47 19.02 -7.01 -6.32
CA PRO A 47 20.36 -6.61 -5.93
C PRO A 47 21.34 -6.54 -7.12
N ASP A 48 21.13 -7.35 -8.16
CA ASP A 48 22.06 -7.44 -9.29
C ASP A 48 21.78 -6.37 -10.35
N THR A 49 20.50 -6.07 -10.60
CA THR A 49 20.06 -5.15 -11.65
C THR A 49 19.61 -3.78 -11.13
N GLY A 50 19.30 -3.68 -9.84
CA GLY A 50 18.72 -2.49 -9.22
C GLY A 50 17.26 -2.22 -9.61
N VAL A 51 16.64 -3.09 -10.41
CA VAL A 51 15.25 -2.94 -10.88
C VAL A 51 14.30 -3.13 -9.70
N MET A 52 13.26 -2.28 -9.61
CA MET A 52 12.21 -2.43 -8.62
C MET A 52 11.26 -3.55 -9.05
N VAL A 53 11.12 -4.57 -8.19
CA VAL A 53 10.31 -5.77 -8.45
C VAL A 53 9.22 -5.91 -7.40
N HIS A 54 8.06 -6.43 -7.80
CA HIS A 54 6.98 -6.76 -6.87
C HIS A 54 7.20 -8.20 -6.40
N ILE A 55 7.46 -8.39 -5.12
CA ILE A 55 7.87 -9.69 -4.57
C ILE A 55 6.74 -10.73 -4.64
N TYR A 56 5.49 -10.27 -4.64
CA TYR A 56 4.31 -11.14 -4.63
C TYR A 56 3.47 -11.01 -5.91
N GLY A 57 4.14 -10.79 -7.04
CA GLY A 57 3.50 -10.66 -8.36
C GLY A 57 3.10 -9.21 -8.70
N PRO A 58 2.81 -8.95 -9.98
CA PRO A 58 2.54 -7.60 -10.47
C PRO A 58 1.28 -7.01 -9.81
N HIS A 59 1.39 -5.75 -9.37
CA HIS A 59 0.32 -4.99 -8.72
C HIS A 59 0.17 -3.67 -9.46
N ILE A 60 -0.81 -3.59 -10.34
CA ILE A 60 -1.04 -2.41 -11.16
C ILE A 60 -2.26 -1.72 -10.55
N PHE A 61 -2.07 -0.50 -10.03
CA PHE A 61 -3.16 0.24 -9.45
C PHE A 61 -4.13 0.72 -10.54
N HIS A 62 -5.41 0.46 -10.35
CA HIS A 62 -6.49 0.96 -11.17
C HIS A 62 -7.74 1.10 -10.30
N THR A 63 -8.51 2.16 -10.53
CA THR A 63 -9.77 2.42 -9.85
C THR A 63 -10.63 3.31 -10.75
N ASP A 64 -11.95 3.12 -10.70
CA ASP A 64 -12.95 4.04 -11.24
C ASP A 64 -13.59 4.92 -10.14
N ASP A 65 -13.23 4.67 -8.87
CA ASP A 65 -13.62 5.46 -7.72
C ASP A 65 -12.73 6.71 -7.58
N ALA A 66 -13.37 7.88 -7.69
CA ALA A 66 -12.71 9.18 -7.59
C ALA A 66 -12.21 9.51 -6.18
N GLU A 67 -12.93 9.09 -5.13
CA GLU A 67 -12.52 9.31 -3.74
C GLU A 67 -11.25 8.51 -3.44
N VAL A 68 -11.21 7.25 -3.88
CA VAL A 68 -10.01 6.41 -3.77
C VAL A 68 -8.85 7.01 -4.57
N TRP A 69 -9.10 7.48 -5.79
CA TRP A 69 -8.08 8.12 -6.63
C TRP A 69 -7.49 9.37 -5.98
N ASP A 70 -8.34 10.25 -5.48
CA ASP A 70 -7.92 11.48 -4.81
C ASP A 70 -7.13 11.14 -3.54
N TYR A 71 -7.63 10.21 -2.71
CA TYR A 71 -6.94 9.77 -1.49
C TYR A 71 -5.52 9.28 -1.77
N VAL A 72 -5.33 8.35 -2.71
CA VAL A 72 -3.98 7.81 -2.96
C VAL A 72 -3.03 8.85 -3.54
N ASN A 73 -3.54 9.83 -4.29
CA ASN A 73 -2.73 10.92 -4.85
C ASN A 73 -2.25 11.94 -3.80
N HIS A 74 -2.87 12.00 -2.62
CA HIS A 74 -2.33 12.78 -1.50
C HIS A 74 -1.04 12.20 -0.93
N TYR A 75 -0.78 10.90 -1.12
CA TYR A 75 0.36 10.19 -0.51
C TYR A 75 1.38 9.65 -1.51
N GLN A 76 1.05 9.62 -2.80
CA GLN A 76 1.95 9.15 -3.84
C GLN A 76 1.61 9.79 -5.18
N THR A 77 2.63 10.11 -5.99
CA THR A 77 2.43 10.49 -7.38
C THR A 77 2.34 9.24 -8.27
N PHE A 78 1.22 9.07 -8.97
CA PHE A 78 1.04 7.97 -9.91
C PHE A 78 1.56 8.32 -11.30
N LEU A 79 2.23 7.36 -11.94
CA LEU A 79 2.63 7.47 -13.35
C LEU A 79 1.54 6.85 -14.24
N PRO A 80 1.24 7.45 -15.41
CA PRO A 80 0.23 6.92 -16.31
C PRO A 80 0.67 5.59 -16.89
N TYR A 81 -0.05 4.52 -16.56
CA TYR A 81 0.14 3.19 -17.13
C TYR A 81 -1.21 2.50 -17.30
N LYS A 82 -1.45 1.94 -18.49
CA LYS A 82 -2.63 1.10 -18.77
C LYS A 82 -2.14 -0.30 -19.12
N ASN A 83 -2.42 -1.25 -18.24
CA ASN A 83 -2.16 -2.65 -18.51
C ASN A 83 -2.88 -3.08 -19.78
N ARG A 84 -2.20 -3.81 -20.66
CA ARG A 84 -2.78 -4.39 -21.87
C ARG A 84 -2.43 -5.86 -21.91
N VAL A 85 -3.41 -6.71 -21.66
CA VAL A 85 -3.27 -8.15 -21.85
C VAL A 85 -3.25 -8.42 -23.36
N LYS A 86 -2.16 -9.02 -23.84
CA LYS A 86 -2.09 -9.53 -25.22
C LYS A 86 -2.45 -11.00 -25.18
N THR A 87 -3.58 -11.36 -25.77
CA THR A 87 -3.94 -12.75 -26.06
C THR A 87 -3.37 -13.15 -27.42
N ILE A 88 -2.94 -14.40 -27.54
CA ILE A 88 -2.59 -15.04 -28.83
C ILE A 88 -3.85 -15.60 -29.45
#